data_AF-A0A2V6U3F1-F1
#
_entry.id   AF-A0A2V6U3F1-F1
#
_cell.length_a   1.000
_cell.length_b   1.000
_cell.length_c   1.000
_cell.angle_alpha   90.00
_cell.angle_beta   90.00
_cell.angle_gamma   90.00
#
_symmetry.space_group_name_H-M   'P 1'
#
loop_
_entity.id
_entity.type
_entity.pdbx_description
1 polymer ?
#
loop_
_entity_poly.entity_id
_entity_poly.type
_entity_poly.pdbx_seq_one_letter_code
_entity_poly.pdbx_strand_id
1 'polypeptide(L)'
;RDDYRVTSVEEVPGAFQLFRRECLESIGGYKPSRHGGVDVLATIEARMGGWQTRVYTGRLLLHQRRQGTAKTHRLLVEFHNGRKDYMFGGHPVWEILRAAYRLTRKPYIIGGCLIFVGYFSARLTGIQTLFPPEVNRFRRTEQIKRLKMFYRRLRSFRVFHCSDSPTS
;
A
#
# COMPACT_ATOMS: atom_id res chain seq x y z
N ARG A 1 13.21 5.56 -5.74
CA ARG A 1 13.73 5.88 -4.39
C ARG A 1 12.49 6.17 -3.58
N ASP A 2 12.03 5.18 -2.80
CA ASP A 2 10.74 5.27 -2.13
C ASP A 2 10.91 6.07 -0.83
N ASP A 3 9.99 7.01 -0.62
CA ASP A 3 9.98 7.90 0.53
C ASP A 3 9.14 7.25 1.64
N TYR A 4 9.81 6.57 2.57
CA TYR A 4 9.17 5.86 3.70
C TYR A 4 8.56 6.80 4.75
N ARG A 5 8.54 8.13 4.51
CA ARG A 5 7.75 9.08 5.31
C ARG A 5 6.26 9.03 4.97
N VAL A 6 5.90 8.51 3.78
CA VAL A 6 4.52 8.47 3.28
C VAL A 6 4.04 7.05 2.95
N THR A 7 4.94 6.12 2.64
CA THR A 7 4.61 4.68 2.58
C THR A 7 4.50 4.12 4.00
N SER A 8 3.37 3.49 4.32
CA SER A 8 3.13 2.93 5.66
C SER A 8 4.24 1.95 6.03
N VAL A 9 4.88 2.17 7.17
CA VAL A 9 6.05 1.40 7.65
C VAL A 9 5.72 -0.09 7.84
N GLU A 10 4.45 -0.47 7.77
CA GLU A 10 3.96 -1.83 7.94
C GLU A 10 3.77 -2.58 6.60
N GLU A 11 3.82 -1.88 5.46
CA GLU A 11 3.81 -2.49 4.12
C GLU A 11 5.25 -2.86 3.73
N VAL A 12 5.65 -4.05 4.17
CA VAL A 12 7.01 -4.56 3.91
C VAL A 12 7.11 -4.97 2.44
N PRO A 13 7.96 -4.31 1.63
CA PRO A 13 8.13 -4.69 0.23
C PRO A 13 8.67 -6.12 0.15
N GLY A 14 8.04 -6.97 -0.68
CA GLY A 14 8.33 -8.41 -0.77
C GLY A 14 9.72 -8.80 -1.26
N ALA A 15 10.63 -7.86 -1.52
CA ALA A 15 11.99 -8.18 -1.95
C ALA A 15 12.75 -8.98 -0.88
N PHE A 16 12.55 -8.65 0.40
CA PHE A 16 13.15 -9.36 1.54
C PHE A 16 12.21 -9.27 2.75
N GLN A 17 11.55 -10.38 3.09
CA GLN A 17 10.70 -10.50 4.28
C GLN A 17 11.29 -11.55 5.22
N LEU A 18 11.40 -11.19 6.50
CA LEU A 18 11.82 -12.10 7.57
C LEU A 18 10.63 -12.30 8.50
N PHE A 19 10.33 -13.56 8.79
CA PHE A 19 9.25 -13.95 9.70
C PHE A 19 9.83 -14.63 10.92
N ARG A 20 9.21 -14.42 12.08
CA ARG A 20 9.34 -15.39 13.17
C ARG A 20 8.75 -16.70 12.69
N ARG A 21 9.38 -17.82 13.04
CA ARG A 21 8.93 -19.15 12.62
C ARG A 21 7.45 -19.39 12.96
N GLU A 22 7.07 -19.12 14.20
CA GLU A 22 5.69 -19.25 14.69
C GLU A 22 4.69 -18.42 13.87
N CYS A 23 5.09 -17.20 13.46
CA CYS A 23 4.27 -16.35 12.61
C CYS A 23 4.06 -16.99 11.24
N LEU A 24 5.13 -17.48 10.61
CA LEU A 24 5.07 -18.14 9.30
C LEU A 24 4.23 -19.41 9.33
N GLU A 25 4.35 -20.21 10.40
CA GLU A 25 3.54 -21.40 10.60
C GLU A 25 2.06 -21.03 10.81
N SER A 26 1.77 -19.98 11.61
CA SER A 26 0.40 -19.54 11.89
C SER A 26 -0.37 -19.05 10.66
N ILE A 27 0.32 -18.51 9.65
CA ILE A 27 -0.30 -18.08 8.39
C ILE A 27 -0.36 -19.21 7.33
N GLY A 28 0.20 -20.38 7.64
CA GLY A 28 0.25 -21.53 6.74
C GLY A 28 1.34 -21.43 5.67
N GLY A 29 2.40 -20.65 5.91
CA GLY A 29 3.48 -20.42 4.96
C GLY A 29 3.07 -19.53 3.77
N TYR A 30 3.91 -19.53 2.72
CA TYR A 30 3.61 -18.77 1.51
C TYR A 30 2.65 -19.51 0.58
N LYS A 31 1.47 -18.93 0.38
CA LYS A 31 0.46 -19.45 -0.55
C LYS A 31 0.81 -19.03 -1.98
N PRO A 32 1.06 -19.97 -2.91
CA PRO A 32 1.45 -19.64 -4.28
C PRO A 32 0.32 -18.90 -5.00
N SER A 33 0.66 -17.80 -5.68
CA SER A 33 -0.28 -17.01 -6.51
C SER A 33 0.31 -16.78 -7.88
N ARG A 34 -0.43 -17.16 -8.93
CA ARG A 34 -0.03 -16.93 -10.33
C ARG A 34 0.08 -15.45 -10.70
N HIS A 35 -0.61 -14.58 -9.96
CA HIS A 35 -0.67 -13.14 -10.23
C HIS A 35 0.24 -12.32 -9.29
N GLY A 36 1.06 -12.99 -8.47
CA GLY A 36 1.89 -12.36 -7.43
C GLY A 36 1.08 -11.93 -6.21
N GLY A 37 1.67 -11.07 -5.37
CA GLY A 37 1.04 -10.58 -4.13
C GLY A 37 1.13 -11.55 -2.95
N VAL A 38 1.94 -12.61 -3.08
CA VAL A 38 2.17 -13.63 -2.05
C VAL A 38 2.76 -13.00 -0.78
N ASP A 39 3.65 -12.01 -0.95
CA ASP A 39 4.25 -11.18 0.09
C ASP A 39 3.22 -10.28 0.79
N VAL A 40 2.33 -9.66 0.02
CA VAL A 40 1.27 -8.79 0.53
C VAL A 40 0.26 -9.62 1.33
N LEU A 41 -0.15 -10.77 0.81
CA LEU A 41 -1.06 -11.70 1.47
C LEU A 41 -0.50 -12.15 2.82
N ALA A 42 0.73 -12.66 2.83
CA ALA A 42 1.39 -13.12 4.06
C ALA A 42 1.46 -12.01 5.13
N THR A 43 1.75 -10.76 4.71
CA THR A 43 1.83 -9.61 5.63
C THR A 43 0.46 -9.20 6.19
N ILE A 44 -0.61 -9.36 5.40
CA ILE A 44 -1.97 -9.08 5.88
C ILE A 44 -2.43 -10.20 6.81
N GLU A 45 -2.23 -11.46 6.44
CA GLU A 45 -2.61 -12.62 7.27
C GLU A 45 -1.86 -12.64 8.59
N ALA A 46 -0.57 -12.28 8.60
CA ALA A 46 0.20 -12.13 9.84
C ALA A 46 -0.45 -11.09 10.77
N ARG A 47 -0.82 -9.91 10.23
CA ARG A 47 -1.49 -8.86 11.00
C ARG A 47 -2.91 -9.23 11.44
N MET A 48 -3.63 -10.00 10.64
CA MET A 48 -4.91 -10.58 11.03
C MET A 48 -4.75 -11.52 12.23
N GLY A 49 -3.67 -12.30 12.25
CA GLY A 49 -3.28 -13.16 13.38
C GLY A 49 -2.69 -12.42 14.58
N GLY A 50 -2.74 -11.08 14.61
CA GLY A 50 -2.25 -10.27 15.72
C GLY A 50 -0.74 -9.99 15.71
N TRP A 51 0.00 -10.46 14.70
CA TRP A 51 1.42 -10.16 14.56
C TRP A 51 1.64 -8.72 14.08
N GLN A 52 2.76 -8.14 14.46
CA GLN A 52 3.17 -6.82 13.99
C GLN A 52 4.13 -6.96 12.80
N THR A 53 3.96 -6.10 11.80
CA THR A 53 4.85 -6.04 10.63
C THR A 53 5.54 -4.68 10.60
N ARG A 54 6.84 -4.66 10.31
CA ARG A 54 7.64 -3.43 10.28
C ARG A 54 8.73 -3.52 9.21
N VAL A 55 8.86 -2.47 8.41
CA VAL A 55 9.99 -2.28 7.50
C VAL A 55 11.24 -2.00 8.33
N TYR A 56 12.24 -2.87 8.22
CA TYR A 56 13.55 -2.66 8.83
C TYR A 56 14.41 -1.76 7.95
N THR A 57 14.77 -0.57 8.44
CA THR A 57 15.55 0.44 7.71
C THR A 57 17.05 0.40 8.02
N GLY A 58 17.50 -0.53 8.86
CA GLY A 58 18.83 -0.50 9.49
C GLY A 58 20.02 -0.78 8.57
N ARG A 59 19.82 -1.41 7.39
CA ARG A 59 20.83 -1.50 6.31
C ARG A 59 20.13 -1.52 4.95
N LEU A 60 20.54 -0.60 4.07
CA LEU A 60 20.06 -0.48 2.69
C LEU A 60 20.52 -1.68 1.88
N LEU A 61 19.68 -2.71 1.77
CA LEU A 61 19.83 -3.70 0.71
C LEU A 61 19.60 -2.97 -0.63
N LEU A 62 20.69 -2.81 -1.38
CA LEU A 62 20.65 -2.32 -2.75
C LEU A 62 20.06 -3.43 -3.62
N HIS A 63 18.74 -3.37 -3.85
CA HIS A 63 18.12 -4.17 -4.89
C HIS A 63 18.63 -3.66 -6.24
N GLN A 64 19.62 -4.35 -6.83
CA GLN A 64 20.24 -3.94 -8.10
C GLN A 64 19.27 -4.02 -9.30
N ARG A 65 18.10 -4.63 -9.13
CA ARG A 65 17.08 -4.76 -10.18
C ARG A 65 16.03 -3.65 -10.03
N ARG A 66 15.80 -2.85 -11.07
CA ARG A 66 14.60 -2.00 -11.13
C ARG A 66 13.36 -2.91 -11.24
N GLN A 67 12.54 -2.97 -10.19
CA GLN A 67 11.23 -3.62 -10.29
C GLN A 67 10.40 -2.96 -11.42
N GLY A 68 9.90 -3.76 -12.36
CA GLY A 68 8.89 -3.32 -13.33
C GLY A 68 9.36 -2.71 -14.66
N THR A 69 10.63 -2.84 -15.08
CA THR A 69 11.09 -2.27 -16.37
C THR A 69 11.47 -3.28 -17.46
N ALA A 70 11.18 -4.57 -17.26
CA ALA A 70 11.69 -5.60 -18.17
C ALA A 70 10.97 -5.67 -19.54
N LYS A 71 9.70 -5.26 -19.67
CA LYS A 71 8.93 -5.43 -20.94
C LYS A 71 7.81 -4.42 -21.22
N THR A 72 7.63 -3.35 -20.43
CA THR A 72 6.43 -2.49 -20.56
C THR A 72 6.75 -1.02 -20.31
N HIS A 73 6.15 -0.12 -21.11
CA HIS A 73 6.31 1.33 -20.96
C HIS A 73 5.98 1.77 -19.52
N ARG A 74 6.79 2.65 -18.93
CA ARG A 74 6.68 3.08 -17.52
C ARG A 74 5.29 3.57 -17.12
N LEU A 75 4.51 4.07 -18.07
CA LEU A 75 3.12 4.48 -17.86
C LEU A 75 2.17 3.29 -17.64
N LEU A 76 2.30 2.22 -18.43
CA LEU A 76 1.48 1.02 -18.30
C LEU A 76 1.69 0.32 -16.95
N VAL A 77 2.88 0.47 -16.36
CA VAL A 77 3.17 -0.03 -15.01
C VAL A 77 2.21 0.56 -13.99
N GLU A 78 1.93 1.87 -14.07
CA GLU A 78 1.02 2.54 -13.13
C GLU A 78 -0.43 2.06 -13.29
N PHE A 79 -0.89 1.87 -14.53
CA PHE A 79 -2.19 1.27 -14.79
C PHE A 79 -2.31 -0.15 -14.23
N HIS A 80 -1.26 -0.97 -14.41
CA HIS A 80 -1.24 -2.33 -13.86
C HIS A 80 -1.16 -2.35 -12.33
N ASN A 81 -0.49 -1.37 -11.73
CA ASN A 81 -0.47 -1.19 -10.27
C ASN A 81 -1.89 -0.94 -9.75
N GLY A 82 -2.63 0.00 -10.35
CA GLY A 82 -4.02 0.25 -9.96
C GLY A 82 -4.92 -0.98 -10.09
N ARG A 83 -4.76 -1.77 -11.16
CA ARG A 83 -5.47 -3.06 -11.31
C ARG A 83 -5.11 -4.04 -10.20
N LYS A 84 -3.82 -4.17 -9.86
CA LYS A 84 -3.34 -5.03 -8.77
C LYS A 84 -3.89 -4.59 -7.42
N ASP A 85 -3.98 -3.29 -7.17
CA ASP A 85 -4.53 -2.76 -5.91
C ASP A 85 -5.98 -3.18 -5.71
N TYR A 86 -6.78 -3.19 -6.79
CA TYR A 86 -8.14 -3.74 -6.75
C TYR A 86 -8.13 -5.26 -6.53
N MET A 87 -7.33 -6.00 -7.29
CA MET A 87 -7.23 -7.47 -7.18
C MET A 87 -6.80 -7.90 -5.77
N PHE A 88 -5.93 -7.15 -5.11
CA PHE A 88 -5.50 -7.41 -3.74
C PHE A 88 -6.45 -6.85 -2.67
N GLY A 89 -7.65 -6.39 -3.07
CA GLY A 89 -8.71 -6.00 -2.15
C GLY A 89 -8.60 -4.61 -1.54
N GLY A 90 -7.84 -3.70 -2.15
CA GLY A 90 -7.72 -2.31 -1.70
C GLY A 90 -9.08 -1.60 -1.51
N HIS A 91 -9.11 -0.60 -0.63
CA HIS A 91 -10.27 0.24 -0.39
C HIS A 91 -10.33 1.39 -1.42
N PRO A 92 -11.50 1.67 -2.04
CA PRO A 92 -11.62 2.72 -3.04
C PRO A 92 -11.16 4.11 -2.57
N VAL A 93 -11.55 4.52 -1.36
CA VAL A 93 -11.14 5.81 -0.78
C VAL A 93 -9.63 5.90 -0.60
N TRP A 94 -8.98 4.80 -0.20
CA TRP A 94 -7.52 4.76 -0.09
C TRP A 94 -6.88 5.00 -1.46
N GLU A 95 -7.40 4.33 -2.49
CA GLU A 95 -6.86 4.45 -3.84
C GLU A 95 -7.05 5.85 -4.44
N ILE A 96 -8.19 6.48 -4.20
CA ILE A 96 -8.44 7.87 -4.62
C ILE A 96 -7.38 8.82 -4.02
N LEU A 97 -7.14 8.70 -2.71
CA LEU A 97 -6.15 9.54 -2.02
C LEU A 97 -4.72 9.25 -2.49
N ARG A 98 -4.41 7.98 -2.73
CA ARG A 98 -3.12 7.57 -3.29
C ARG A 98 -2.92 8.11 -4.71
N ALA A 99 -3.93 8.03 -5.56
CA ALA A 99 -3.91 8.59 -6.90
C ALA A 99 -3.68 10.12 -6.83
N ALA A 100 -4.43 10.83 -5.98
CA ALA A 100 -4.25 12.27 -5.74
C ALA A 100 -2.83 12.60 -5.26
N TYR A 101 -2.29 11.83 -4.32
CA TYR A 101 -0.89 11.97 -3.89
C TYR A 101 0.09 11.73 -5.03
N ARG A 102 -0.15 10.74 -5.89
CA ARG A 102 0.70 10.43 -7.06
C ARG A 102 0.68 11.53 -8.10
N LEU A 103 -0.42 12.30 -8.24
CA LEU A 103 -0.48 13.47 -9.14
C LEU A 103 0.63 14.49 -8.81
N THR A 104 1.02 14.59 -7.54
CA THR A 104 2.08 15.50 -7.06
C THR A 104 3.51 15.02 -7.33
N ARG A 105 3.69 13.82 -7.90
CA ARG A 105 5.00 13.18 -8.14
C ARG A 105 5.22 12.95 -9.64
N LYS A 106 6.48 12.99 -10.11
CA LYS A 106 6.84 12.75 -11.53
C LYS A 106 6.58 11.27 -11.95
N PRO A 107 6.04 10.98 -13.15
CA PRO A 107 5.55 11.92 -14.15
C PRO A 107 4.23 12.56 -13.68
N TYR A 108 4.23 13.90 -13.58
CA TYR A 108 3.12 14.65 -12.98
C TYR A 108 1.82 14.31 -13.70
N ILE A 109 0.74 14.19 -12.93
CA ILE A 109 -0.63 13.96 -13.40
C ILE A 109 -0.85 12.59 -14.04
N ILE A 110 -0.10 12.22 -15.08
CA ILE A 110 -0.29 11.00 -15.86
C ILE A 110 -0.19 9.76 -14.98
N GLY A 111 0.80 9.69 -14.06
CA GLY A 111 0.95 8.55 -13.17
C GLY A 111 -0.25 8.33 -12.24
N GLY A 112 -0.80 9.41 -11.68
CA GLY A 112 -1.98 9.33 -10.80
C GLY A 112 -3.25 8.95 -11.56
N CYS A 113 -3.46 9.52 -12.76
CA CYS A 113 -4.59 9.16 -13.62
C CYS A 113 -4.55 7.68 -14.02
N LEU A 114 -3.38 7.15 -14.39
CA LEU A 114 -3.26 5.75 -14.82
C LEU A 114 -3.53 4.76 -13.68
N ILE A 115 -3.03 5.02 -12.47
CA ILE A 115 -3.37 4.21 -11.29
C ILE A 115 -4.89 4.22 -11.06
N PHE A 116 -5.49 5.41 -11.07
CA PHE A 116 -6.94 5.57 -10.85
C PHE A 116 -7.75 4.79 -11.89
N VAL A 117 -7.46 4.99 -13.18
CA VAL A 117 -8.14 4.28 -14.27
C VAL A 117 -7.91 2.76 -14.18
N GLY A 118 -6.72 2.32 -13.81
CA GLY A 118 -6.41 0.91 -13.58
C GLY A 118 -7.28 0.27 -12.50
N TYR A 119 -7.43 0.94 -11.36
CA TYR A 119 -8.25 0.44 -10.26
C TYR A 119 -9.74 0.39 -10.62
N PHE A 120 -10.28 1.50 -11.15
CA PHE A 120 -11.71 1.58 -11.44
C PHE A 120 -12.11 0.74 -12.65
N SER A 121 -11.25 0.62 -13.67
CA SER A 121 -11.50 -0.32 -14.77
C SER A 121 -11.60 -1.76 -14.25
N ALA A 122 -10.65 -2.21 -13.42
CA ALA A 122 -10.71 -3.55 -12.84
C ALA A 122 -11.98 -3.80 -12.03
N ARG A 123 -12.41 -2.78 -11.25
CA ARG A 123 -13.65 -2.81 -10.48
C ARG A 123 -14.91 -2.88 -11.35
N LEU A 124 -14.98 -2.07 -12.40
CA LEU A 124 -16.12 -2.05 -13.32
C LEU A 124 -16.21 -3.33 -14.15
N THR A 125 -15.07 -3.89 -14.56
CA THR A 125 -15.02 -5.18 -15.25
C THR A 125 -15.30 -6.38 -14.34
N GLY A 126 -15.47 -6.18 -13.03
CA GLY A 126 -15.80 -7.26 -12.10
C GLY A 126 -14.70 -8.31 -11.95
N ILE A 127 -13.43 -7.93 -12.12
CA ILE A 127 -12.30 -8.87 -11.95
C ILE A 127 -12.35 -9.46 -10.54
N GLN A 128 -12.20 -10.78 -10.43
CA GLN A 128 -12.19 -11.43 -9.13
C GLN A 128 -10.98 -10.98 -8.30
N THR A 129 -11.22 -10.69 -7.03
CA THR A 129 -10.14 -10.41 -6.07
C THR A 129 -9.31 -11.67 -5.84
N LEU A 130 -8.00 -11.53 -5.76
CA LEU A 130 -7.06 -12.64 -5.54
C LEU A 130 -7.07 -13.15 -4.11
N PHE A 131 -7.39 -12.30 -3.14
CA PHE A 131 -7.35 -12.65 -1.73
C PHE A 131 -8.73 -13.06 -1.22
N PRO A 132 -8.79 -13.91 -0.18
CA PRO A 132 -10.05 -14.28 0.46
C PRO A 132 -10.86 -13.07 0.94
N PRO A 133 -12.21 -13.14 0.98
CA PRO A 133 -13.06 -12.01 1.38
C PRO A 133 -12.76 -11.46 2.78
N GLU A 134 -12.39 -12.31 3.73
CA GLU A 134 -11.97 -11.92 5.08
C GLU A 134 -10.70 -11.06 5.09
N VAL A 135 -9.69 -11.45 4.30
CA VAL A 135 -8.44 -10.71 4.12
C VAL A 135 -8.71 -9.34 3.51
N ASN A 136 -9.59 -9.29 2.50
CA ASN A 136 -10.00 -8.03 1.86
C ASN A 136 -10.71 -7.10 2.86
N ARG A 137 -11.62 -7.64 3.68
CA ARG A 137 -12.35 -6.86 4.70
C ARG A 137 -11.39 -6.30 5.75
N PHE A 138 -10.46 -7.12 6.24
CA PHE A 138 -9.45 -6.69 7.20
C PHE A 138 -8.56 -5.59 6.61
N ARG A 139 -7.99 -5.81 5.42
CA ARG A 139 -7.14 -4.83 4.74
C ARG A 139 -7.83 -3.48 4.58
N ARG A 140 -9.09 -3.49 4.13
CA ARG A 140 -9.92 -2.28 3.97
C ARG A 140 -10.11 -1.53 5.29
N THR A 141 -10.33 -2.28 6.37
CA THR A 141 -10.51 -1.73 7.71
C THR A 141 -9.22 -1.05 8.21
N GLU A 142 -8.07 -1.69 8.00
CA GLU A 142 -6.77 -1.10 8.32
C GLU A 142 -6.51 0.19 7.53
N GLN A 143 -6.78 0.20 6.23
CA GLN A 143 -6.60 1.39 5.39
C GLN A 143 -7.45 2.57 5.89
N ILE A 144 -8.73 2.33 6.20
CA ILE A 144 -9.60 3.38 6.75
C ILE A 144 -9.15 3.82 8.16
N LYS A 145 -8.71 2.89 9.01
CA LYS A 145 -8.18 3.21 10.34
C LYS A 145 -6.96 4.13 10.23
N ARG A 146 -6.04 3.85 9.30
CA ARG A 146 -4.87 4.68 9.02
C ARG A 146 -5.26 6.08 8.54
N LEU A 147 -6.21 6.19 7.61
CA LEU A 147 -6.72 7.48 7.15
C LEU A 147 -7.33 8.30 8.29
N LYS A 148 -8.12 7.66 9.16
CA LYS A 148 -8.68 8.31 10.35
C LYS A 148 -7.60 8.79 11.31
N MET A 149 -6.56 7.99 11.55
CA MET A 149 -5.43 8.39 12.40
C MET A 149 -4.67 9.58 11.80
N PHE A 150 -4.40 9.57 10.49
CA PHE A 150 -3.75 10.66 9.79
C PHE A 150 -4.58 11.96 9.87
N TYR A 151 -5.89 11.88 9.62
CA TYR A 151 -6.81 13.01 9.73
C TYR A 151 -6.84 13.60 11.15
N ARG A 152 -6.88 12.75 12.19
CA ARG A 152 -6.81 13.19 13.60
C ARG A 152 -5.49 13.91 13.91
N ARG A 153 -4.36 13.39 13.41
CA ARG A 153 -3.05 14.02 13.58
C ARG A 153 -3.00 15.39 12.91
N LEU A 154 -3.49 15.51 11.67
CA LEU A 154 -3.55 16.80 10.97
C LEU A 154 -4.41 17.83 11.71
N ARG A 155 -5.56 17.42 12.28
CA ARG A 155 -6.40 18.33 13.09
C ARG A 155 -5.69 18.77 14.37
N SER A 156 -5.01 17.86 15.05
CA SER A 156 -4.25 18.20 16.27
C SER A 156 -3.11 19.18 15.98
N PHE A 157 -2.38 19.01 14.88
CA PHE A 157 -1.35 19.98 14.44
C PHE A 157 -1.94 21.36 14.09
N ARG A 158 -3.16 21.42 13.57
CA ARG A 158 -3.83 22.69 13.24
C ARG A 158 -4.27 23.47 14.49
N VAL A 159 -4.50 22.78 15.61
CA VAL A 159 -4.83 23.41 16.90
C VAL A 159 -3.59 24.11 17.50
N PHE A 160 -2.40 23.51 17.38
CA PHE A 160 -1.17 24.09 17.93
C PHE A 160 -0.66 25.33 17.16
N HIS A 161 -1.01 25.49 15.88
CA HIS A 161 -0.58 26.65 15.09
C HIS A 161 -1.47 27.89 15.21
N CYS A 162 -2.58 27.81 15.95
CA CYS A 162 -3.50 28.94 16.14
C CYS A 162 -3.32 29.64 17.50
N SER A 163 -2.36 29.22 18.33
CA SER A 163 -2.12 29.76 19.67
C SER A 163 -0.94 30.74 19.76
N ASP A 164 -0.17 30.91 18.68
CA ASP A 164 0.98 31.84 18.64
C ASP A 164 0.66 33.06 17.77
N SER A 165 -0.26 33.90 18.24
CA SER A 165 -0.34 35.30 17.80
C SER A 165 0.00 36.18 19.01
N PRO A 166 1.20 36.81 19.07
CA PRO A 166 1.48 37.80 20.09
C PRO A 166 0.63 39.03 19.78
N THR A 167 -0.29 39.33 20.70
CA THR A 167 -0.95 40.64 20.77
C THR A 167 0.12 41.71 20.99
N SER A 168 0.34 42.54 19.97
CA SER A 168 0.98 43.85 20.11
C SER A 168 -0.05 44.89 20.51
#